data_AF-A0A922E897-F1
#
_entry.id   AF-A0A922E897-F1
#
_cell.length_a   1.000
_cell.length_b   1.000
_cell.length_c   1.000
_cell.angle_alpha   90.00
_cell.angle_beta   90.00
_cell.angle_gamma   90.00
#
_symmetry.space_group_name_H-M   'P 1'
#
loop_
_entity.id
_entity.type
_entity.pdbx_description
1 polymer ?
#
loop_
_entity_poly.entity_id
_entity_poly.type
_entity_poly.pdbx_seq_one_letter_code
_entity_poly.pdbx_strand_id
1 'polypeptide(L)'
;MTDRTGTNTKFSVLCSLFTWMQRSKSSAKKRSKFRKFLDAFCDPGNYFCPIRLILPNLDRERGTYGLKESVLATCLIDALGMSRDSHDALRLFNWRKGGARSGSNAGNFSLVAAEVLQRRQGMASGGLTIQDVNDLLDRLASSENRAEKTSVLSTLINKTNAQEMKWIIMIILKDLKLGVSEKSIFHEFHPDAEDLFNVTCDLKLVCERLRSRGQRHKRQDIEVGKAVRPQLAMRVADATAAWKKVLGQRRLNYLDHIF
;
A
#
# COMPACT_ATOMS: atom_id res chain seq x y z
N MET A 1 20.45 -16.58 16.70
CA MET A 1 19.04 -16.64 17.13
C MET A 1 18.45 -15.25 16.97
N THR A 2 17.77 -14.99 15.86
CA THR A 2 17.13 -13.69 15.60
C THR A 2 15.82 -13.63 16.37
N ASP A 3 15.77 -12.72 17.35
CA ASP A 3 14.60 -12.41 18.15
C ASP A 3 13.45 -11.98 17.23
N ARG A 4 12.33 -12.71 17.28
CA ARG A 4 11.11 -12.40 16.53
C ARG A 4 10.35 -11.30 17.28
N THR A 5 10.80 -10.06 17.19
CA THR A 5 10.02 -8.87 17.58
C THR A 5 8.99 -8.55 16.49
N GLY A 6 8.14 -9.53 16.18
CA GLY A 6 6.98 -9.33 15.32
C GLY A 6 5.93 -8.54 16.11
N THR A 7 5.41 -7.47 15.51
CA THR A 7 4.27 -6.77 16.12
C THR A 7 3.09 -7.75 16.25
N ASN A 8 2.56 -7.93 17.47
CA ASN A 8 1.40 -8.80 17.73
C ASN A 8 0.07 -8.22 17.19
N THR A 9 0.15 -7.09 16.46
CA THR A 9 -1.00 -6.41 15.89
C THR A 9 -1.64 -7.30 14.83
N LYS A 10 -2.92 -7.61 15.03
CA LYS A 10 -3.72 -8.38 14.08
C LYS A 10 -3.91 -7.61 12.78
N PHE A 11 -3.85 -8.31 11.65
CA PHE A 11 -4.07 -7.75 10.32
C PHE A 11 -5.49 -7.16 10.17
N SER A 12 -6.47 -7.69 10.90
CA SER A 12 -7.82 -7.15 10.98
C SER A 12 -7.88 -5.70 11.47
N VAL A 13 -6.95 -5.28 12.34
CA VAL A 13 -6.82 -3.88 12.80
C VAL A 13 -6.38 -2.97 11.64
N LEU A 14 -5.40 -3.42 10.85
CA LEU A 14 -4.96 -2.69 9.67
C LEU A 14 -6.06 -2.63 8.59
N CYS A 15 -6.77 -3.74 8.37
CA CYS A 15 -7.94 -3.77 7.49
C CYS A 15 -9.05 -2.80 7.93
N SER A 16 -9.24 -2.64 9.24
CA SER A 16 -10.20 -1.69 9.81
C SER A 16 -9.78 -0.25 9.56
N LEU A 17 -8.48 0.07 9.69
CA LEU A 17 -7.92 1.36 9.29
C LEU A 17 -8.21 1.64 7.81
N PHE A 18 -7.84 0.72 6.92
CA PHE A 18 -8.02 0.90 5.47
C PHE A 18 -9.49 1.10 5.09
N THR A 19 -10.39 0.28 5.65
CA THR A 19 -11.84 0.39 5.41
C THR A 19 -12.38 1.73 5.85
N TRP A 20 -11.95 2.22 7.02
CA TRP A 20 -12.37 3.52 7.52
C TRP A 20 -11.82 4.66 6.65
N MET A 21 -10.54 4.60 6.27
CA MET A 21 -9.91 5.62 5.43
C MET A 21 -10.52 5.68 4.04
N GLN A 22 -10.85 4.54 3.42
CA GLN A 22 -11.47 4.49 2.10
C GLN A 22 -12.87 5.12 2.10
N ARG A 23 -13.65 4.96 3.18
CA ARG A 23 -15.00 5.55 3.32
C ARG A 23 -14.99 7.04 3.64
N SER A 24 -13.96 7.52 4.32
CA SER A 24 -13.86 8.93 4.69
C SER A 24 -13.63 9.80 3.45
N LYS A 25 -14.33 10.94 3.33
CA LYS A 25 -14.08 11.94 2.28
C LYS A 25 -12.99 12.96 2.66
N SER A 26 -12.72 13.12 3.96
CA SER A 26 -11.79 14.15 4.46
C SER A 26 -10.38 13.62 4.62
N SER A 27 -9.43 14.20 3.87
CA SER A 27 -8.00 13.88 3.99
C SER A 27 -7.46 14.11 5.40
N ALA A 28 -7.85 15.22 6.05
CA ALA A 28 -7.44 15.51 7.43
C ALA A 28 -7.88 14.43 8.42
N LYS A 29 -9.13 13.95 8.31
CA LYS A 29 -9.65 12.85 9.13
C LYS A 29 -8.89 11.54 8.89
N LYS A 30 -8.52 11.25 7.64
CA LYS A 30 -7.71 10.06 7.28
C LYS A 30 -6.32 10.11 7.92
N ARG A 31 -5.62 11.25 7.83
CA ARG A 31 -4.33 11.46 8.48
C ARG A 31 -4.42 11.29 9.99
N SER A 32 -5.41 11.93 10.64
CA SER A 32 -5.64 11.78 12.08
C SER A 32 -5.90 10.32 12.49
N LYS A 33 -6.67 9.56 11.69
CA LYS A 33 -6.92 8.14 11.97
C LYS A 33 -5.65 7.29 11.79
N PHE A 34 -4.83 7.59 10.77
CA PHE A 34 -3.54 6.94 10.57
C PHE A 34 -2.57 7.23 11.72
N ARG A 35 -2.49 8.48 12.20
CA ARG A 35 -1.74 8.84 13.43
C ARG A 35 -2.14 7.96 14.61
N LYS A 36 -3.44 7.90 14.92
CA LYS A 36 -3.95 7.07 16.01
C LYS A 36 -3.60 5.59 15.84
N PHE A 37 -3.50 5.10 14.61
CA PHE A 37 -3.07 3.74 14.34
C PHE A 37 -1.57 3.54 14.65
N LEU A 38 -0.72 4.48 14.23
CA LEU A 38 0.71 4.45 14.55
C LEU A 38 0.92 4.43 16.07
N ASP A 39 0.26 5.33 16.79
CA ASP A 39 0.48 5.50 18.22
C ASP A 39 -0.05 4.31 19.05
N ALA A 40 -1.14 3.66 18.60
CA ALA A 40 -1.81 2.60 19.36
C ALA A 40 -1.38 1.18 18.99
N PHE A 41 -0.90 0.95 17.76
CA PHE A 41 -0.74 -0.41 17.23
C PHE A 41 0.62 -0.67 16.57
N CYS A 42 1.48 0.33 16.40
CA CYS A 42 2.79 0.13 15.82
C CYS A 42 3.87 0.17 16.90
N ASP A 43 4.78 -0.79 16.85
CA ASP A 43 5.99 -0.79 17.68
C ASP A 43 7.02 0.19 17.09
N PRO A 44 7.54 1.14 17.89
CA PRO A 44 8.63 2.02 17.46
C PRO A 44 9.89 1.28 16.97
N GLY A 45 10.12 0.05 17.43
CA GLY A 45 11.20 -0.81 16.97
C GLY A 45 10.97 -1.45 15.59
N ASN A 46 9.73 -1.45 15.09
CA ASN A 46 9.35 -2.19 13.89
C ASN A 46 8.27 -1.49 13.04
N TYR A 47 8.40 -0.17 12.81
CA TYR A 47 7.47 0.58 11.96
C TYR A 47 7.40 0.08 10.51
N PHE A 48 8.48 -0.50 10.00
CA PHE A 48 8.54 -0.97 8.62
C PHE A 48 7.50 -2.07 8.34
N CYS A 49 7.28 -2.99 9.29
CA CYS A 49 6.34 -4.10 9.17
C CYS A 49 4.90 -3.66 8.78
N PRO A 50 4.25 -2.71 9.47
CA PRO A 50 2.97 -2.16 9.02
C PRO A 50 3.09 -1.16 7.86
N ILE A 51 4.10 -0.29 7.84
CA ILE A 51 4.18 0.81 6.84
C ILE A 51 4.36 0.27 5.42
N ARG A 52 5.09 -0.83 5.22
CA ARG A 52 5.24 -1.45 3.90
C ARG A 52 3.93 -1.97 3.31
N LEU A 53 2.95 -2.32 4.14
CA LEU A 53 1.61 -2.71 3.69
C LEU A 53 0.71 -1.49 3.41
N ILE A 54 1.00 -0.34 4.00
CA ILE A 54 0.27 0.94 3.80
C ILE A 54 0.79 1.67 2.56
N LEU A 55 2.09 1.55 2.26
CA LEU A 55 2.76 2.12 1.09
C LEU A 55 3.37 1.00 0.22
N PRO A 56 2.57 0.04 -0.28
CA PRO A 56 3.09 -1.16 -0.95
C PRO A 56 3.83 -0.86 -2.27
N ASN A 57 3.56 0.29 -2.87
CA ASN A 57 4.25 0.76 -4.06
C ASN A 57 5.64 1.34 -3.78
N LEU A 58 5.95 1.67 -2.52
CA LEU A 58 7.27 2.16 -2.08
C LEU A 58 8.12 1.07 -1.44
N ASP A 59 7.57 -0.13 -1.23
CA ASP A 59 8.32 -1.29 -0.77
C ASP A 59 9.21 -1.83 -1.91
N ARG A 60 10.52 -1.65 -1.74
CA ARG A 60 11.58 -2.16 -2.61
C ARG A 60 12.26 -3.41 -2.09
N GLU A 61 12.12 -3.72 -0.80
CA GLU A 61 12.69 -4.94 -0.22
C GLU A 61 11.91 -6.15 -0.70
N ARG A 62 10.58 -6.02 -0.81
CA ARG A 62 9.76 -7.01 -1.51
C ARG A 62 9.80 -6.75 -3.01
N GLY A 63 10.36 -7.71 -3.74
CA GLY A 63 10.36 -7.72 -5.19
C GLY A 63 8.95 -7.70 -5.81
N THR A 64 8.88 -7.83 -7.13
CA THR A 64 7.59 -7.96 -7.80
C THR A 64 6.92 -9.29 -7.45
N TYR A 65 5.60 -9.28 -7.22
CA TYR A 65 4.84 -10.52 -7.08
C TYR A 65 4.70 -11.27 -8.40
N GLY A 66 4.90 -10.61 -9.55
CA GLY A 66 4.58 -11.16 -10.86
C GLY A 66 3.08 -11.37 -11.10
N LEU A 67 2.23 -10.70 -10.32
CA LEU A 67 0.78 -10.86 -10.32
C LEU A 67 0.10 -9.55 -10.76
N LYS A 68 -0.38 -9.55 -12.01
CA LYS A 68 -1.39 -8.59 -12.50
C LYS A 68 -2.76 -9.25 -12.53
N GLU A 69 -3.81 -8.46 -12.74
CA GLU A 69 -5.21 -8.86 -12.56
C GLU A 69 -5.58 -10.16 -13.30
N SER A 70 -5.10 -10.34 -14.54
CA SER A 70 -5.36 -11.57 -15.32
C SER A 70 -4.71 -12.82 -14.71
N VAL A 71 -3.44 -12.74 -14.32
CA VAL A 71 -2.73 -13.85 -13.69
C VAL A 71 -3.30 -14.11 -12.30
N LEU A 72 -3.57 -13.04 -11.54
CA LEU A 72 -4.17 -13.14 -10.22
C LEU A 72 -5.57 -13.75 -10.26
N ALA A 73 -6.40 -13.42 -11.26
CA ALA A 73 -7.69 -14.08 -11.49
C ALA A 73 -7.52 -15.59 -11.65
N THR A 74 -6.58 -16.01 -12.49
CA THR A 74 -6.29 -17.43 -12.74
C THR A 74 -5.86 -18.13 -11.44
N CYS A 75 -4.93 -17.53 -10.70
CA CYS A 75 -4.47 -18.11 -9.43
C CYS A 75 -5.58 -18.17 -8.37
N LEU A 76 -6.47 -17.17 -8.30
CA LEU A 76 -7.61 -17.19 -7.37
C LEU A 76 -8.62 -18.28 -7.73
N ILE A 77 -8.91 -18.48 -9.03
CA ILE A 77 -9.79 -19.54 -9.52
C ILE A 77 -9.23 -20.91 -9.16
N ASP A 78 -7.94 -21.14 -9.46
CA ASP A 78 -7.26 -22.39 -9.15
C ASP A 78 -7.18 -22.61 -7.63
N ALA A 79 -6.90 -21.56 -6.84
CA ALA A 79 -6.80 -21.64 -5.37
C ALA A 79 -8.14 -21.93 -4.67
N LEU A 80 -9.25 -21.52 -5.29
CA LEU A 80 -10.62 -21.80 -4.83
C LEU A 80 -11.19 -23.11 -5.39
N GLY A 81 -10.44 -23.82 -6.25
CA GLY A 81 -10.92 -25.04 -6.90
C GLY A 81 -12.14 -24.83 -7.80
N MET A 82 -12.31 -23.63 -8.36
CA MET A 82 -13.49 -23.30 -9.17
C MET A 82 -13.32 -23.81 -10.61
N SER A 83 -14.40 -24.32 -11.20
CA SER A 83 -14.45 -24.52 -12.66
C SER A 83 -14.29 -23.18 -13.38
N ARG A 84 -13.50 -23.16 -14.45
CA ARG A 84 -13.22 -21.97 -15.27
C ARG A 84 -14.46 -21.43 -15.99
N ASP A 85 -15.45 -22.29 -16.20
CA ASP A 85 -16.72 -21.93 -16.84
C ASP A 85 -17.79 -21.47 -15.82
N SER A 86 -17.48 -21.53 -14.52
CA SER A 86 -18.39 -21.04 -13.50
C SER A 86 -18.63 -19.54 -13.65
N HIS A 87 -19.83 -19.09 -13.29
CA HIS A 87 -20.20 -17.68 -13.31
C HIS A 87 -19.16 -16.79 -12.58
N ASP A 88 -18.62 -17.27 -11.46
CA ASP A 88 -17.65 -16.51 -10.66
C ASP A 88 -16.27 -16.46 -11.30
N ALA A 89 -15.81 -17.55 -11.93
CA ALA A 89 -14.57 -17.55 -12.69
C ALA A 89 -14.66 -16.60 -13.89
N LEU A 90 -15.76 -16.68 -14.66
CA LEU A 90 -16.02 -15.76 -15.76
C LEU A 90 -16.10 -14.31 -15.30
N ARG A 91 -16.62 -14.06 -14.10
CA ARG A 91 -16.67 -12.72 -13.50
C ARG A 91 -15.28 -12.18 -13.14
N LEU A 92 -14.39 -13.03 -12.62
CA LEU A 92 -12.99 -12.67 -12.38
C LEU A 92 -12.22 -12.40 -13.67
N PHE A 93 -12.37 -13.25 -14.69
CA PHE A 93 -11.72 -13.03 -15.99
C PHE A 93 -12.22 -11.75 -16.68
N ASN A 94 -13.53 -11.52 -16.64
CA ASN A 94 -14.19 -10.39 -17.29
C ASN A 94 -14.48 -9.23 -16.34
N TRP A 95 -13.62 -8.99 -15.34
CA TRP A 95 -13.85 -7.98 -14.29
C TRP A 95 -14.05 -6.56 -14.81
N ARG A 96 -13.55 -6.24 -16.02
CA ARG A 96 -13.74 -4.95 -16.70
C ARG A 96 -15.09 -4.82 -17.42
N LYS A 97 -15.74 -5.95 -17.75
CA LYS A 97 -16.97 -5.95 -18.53
C LYS A 97 -18.07 -5.27 -17.71
N GLY A 98 -18.61 -4.17 -18.22
CA GLY A 98 -19.74 -3.43 -17.68
C GLY A 98 -21.09 -3.95 -18.21
N GLY A 99 -22.18 -3.24 -17.89
CA GLY A 99 -23.54 -3.55 -18.34
C GLY A 99 -24.49 -3.95 -17.21
N ALA A 100 -25.78 -4.09 -17.53
CA ALA A 100 -26.85 -4.33 -16.54
C ALA A 100 -26.62 -5.57 -15.65
N ARG A 101 -25.90 -6.58 -16.15
CA ARG A 101 -25.59 -7.83 -15.42
C ARG A 101 -24.22 -7.82 -14.72
N SER A 102 -23.44 -6.75 -14.87
CA SER A 102 -22.04 -6.72 -14.46
C SER A 102 -21.80 -6.17 -13.05
N GLY A 103 -22.82 -6.01 -12.21
CA GLY A 103 -22.69 -5.54 -10.83
C GLY A 103 -22.12 -4.11 -10.71
N SER A 104 -22.19 -3.53 -9.51
CA SER A 104 -21.73 -2.15 -9.25
C SER A 104 -20.20 -2.00 -9.27
N ASN A 105 -19.46 -3.10 -9.18
CA ASN A 105 -18.00 -3.11 -9.04
C ASN A 105 -17.23 -3.36 -10.35
N ALA A 106 -17.90 -3.41 -11.51
CA ALA A 106 -17.25 -3.56 -12.81
C ALA A 106 -16.16 -2.50 -13.02
N GLY A 107 -15.00 -2.93 -13.55
CA GLY A 107 -13.84 -2.05 -13.72
C GLY A 107 -12.99 -1.86 -12.46
N ASN A 108 -13.26 -2.59 -11.38
CA ASN A 108 -12.39 -2.64 -10.21
C ASN A 108 -12.12 -4.09 -9.77
N PHE A 109 -11.01 -4.67 -10.25
CA PHE A 109 -10.67 -6.07 -10.01
C PHE A 109 -10.73 -6.47 -8.53
N SER A 110 -10.16 -5.67 -7.63
CA SER A 110 -10.10 -6.01 -6.20
C SER A 110 -11.49 -6.08 -5.55
N LEU A 111 -12.43 -5.24 -6.00
CA LEU A 111 -13.82 -5.28 -5.51
C LEU A 111 -14.59 -6.46 -6.12
N VAL A 112 -14.42 -6.73 -7.41
CA VAL A 112 -15.00 -7.91 -8.07
C VAL A 112 -14.50 -9.20 -7.43
N ALA A 113 -13.19 -9.28 -7.15
CA ALA A 113 -12.61 -10.43 -6.47
C ALA A 113 -13.16 -10.60 -5.05
N ALA A 114 -13.34 -9.51 -4.30
CA ALA A 114 -13.97 -9.56 -2.98
C ALA A 114 -15.42 -10.07 -3.02
N GLU A 115 -16.23 -9.70 -4.02
CA GLU A 115 -17.59 -10.24 -4.21
C GLU A 115 -17.60 -11.74 -4.47
N VAL A 116 -16.63 -12.24 -5.24
CA VAL A 116 -16.48 -13.68 -5.49
C VAL A 116 -16.02 -14.40 -4.23
N LEU A 117 -15.01 -13.87 -3.55
CA LEU A 117 -14.49 -14.43 -2.30
C LEU A 117 -15.55 -14.45 -1.19
N GLN A 118 -16.38 -13.42 -1.07
CA GLN A 118 -17.46 -13.36 -0.08
C GLN A 118 -18.46 -14.53 -0.20
N ARG A 119 -18.61 -15.11 -1.40
CA ARG A 119 -19.50 -16.26 -1.66
C ARG A 119 -18.79 -17.61 -1.56
N ARG A 120 -17.46 -17.63 -1.59
CA ARG A 120 -16.64 -18.84 -1.72
C ARG A 120 -15.73 -19.12 -0.52
N GLN A 121 -15.46 -18.11 0.29
CA GLN A 121 -14.54 -18.15 1.44
C GLN A 121 -15.33 -18.19 2.76
N GLY A 122 -14.69 -18.73 3.80
CA GLY A 122 -15.24 -18.68 5.16
C GLY A 122 -15.44 -17.25 5.67
N MET A 123 -16.44 -17.06 6.53
CA MET A 123 -16.75 -15.75 7.11
C MET A 123 -15.79 -15.35 8.24
N ALA A 124 -15.15 -16.33 8.88
CA ALA A 124 -14.27 -16.09 10.02
C ALA A 124 -12.86 -15.64 9.57
N SER A 125 -12.28 -14.69 10.29
CA SER A 125 -10.85 -14.38 10.16
C SER A 125 -10.03 -15.47 10.85
N GLY A 126 -8.91 -15.88 10.26
CA GLY A 126 -7.94 -16.76 10.91
C GLY A 126 -7.04 -16.05 11.92
N GLY A 127 -7.23 -14.74 12.15
CA GLY A 127 -6.51 -14.00 13.18
C GLY A 127 -5.03 -13.79 12.90
N LEU A 128 -4.65 -13.69 11.62
CA LEU A 128 -3.28 -13.39 11.20
C LEU A 128 -2.79 -12.06 11.80
N THR A 129 -1.52 -12.02 12.20
CA THR A 129 -0.82 -10.77 12.51
C THR A 129 -0.36 -10.08 11.23
N ILE A 130 0.05 -8.81 11.35
CA ILE A 130 0.69 -8.08 10.25
C ILE A 130 1.98 -8.80 9.82
N GLN A 131 2.73 -9.37 10.77
CA GLN A 131 3.93 -10.15 10.46
C GLN A 131 3.60 -11.42 9.67
N ASP A 132 2.59 -12.19 10.06
CA ASP A 132 2.18 -13.40 9.34
C ASP A 132 1.81 -13.09 7.88
N VAL A 133 1.12 -11.96 7.65
CA VAL A 133 0.78 -11.49 6.29
C VAL A 133 2.04 -11.09 5.53
N ASN A 134 2.98 -10.40 6.16
CA ASN A 134 4.27 -10.07 5.53
C ASN A 134 5.03 -11.34 5.11
N ASP A 135 5.13 -12.34 5.99
CA ASP A 135 5.82 -13.60 5.72
C ASP A 135 5.18 -14.35 4.53
N LEU A 136 3.85 -14.38 4.46
CA LEU A 136 3.12 -14.97 3.32
C LEU A 136 3.32 -14.17 2.03
N LEU A 137 3.38 -12.85 2.10
CA LEU A 137 3.65 -11.99 0.94
C LEU A 137 5.12 -12.10 0.46
N ASP A 138 6.06 -12.27 1.38
CA ASP A 138 7.47 -12.53 1.06
C ASP A 138 7.62 -13.90 0.36
N ARG A 139 6.92 -14.94 0.85
CA ARG A 139 6.81 -16.23 0.18
C ARG A 139 6.15 -16.12 -1.21
N LEU A 140 5.11 -15.30 -1.34
CA LEU A 140 4.44 -15.07 -2.63
C LEU A 140 5.36 -14.40 -3.66
N ALA A 141 6.16 -13.43 -3.21
CA ALA A 141 7.11 -12.70 -4.04
C ALA A 141 8.29 -13.59 -4.47
N SER A 142 8.76 -14.49 -3.60
CA SER A 142 9.84 -15.44 -3.90
C SER A 142 9.41 -16.68 -4.68
N SER A 143 8.10 -16.93 -4.82
CA SER A 143 7.58 -18.06 -5.60
C SER A 143 7.93 -17.93 -7.09
N GLU A 144 8.51 -18.98 -7.67
CA GLU A 144 9.04 -18.96 -9.04
C GLU A 144 7.97 -19.29 -10.10
N ASN A 145 7.01 -20.13 -9.73
CA ASN A 145 6.00 -20.63 -10.66
C ASN A 145 4.57 -20.36 -10.17
N ARG A 146 3.60 -20.56 -11.08
CA ARG A 146 2.18 -20.30 -10.80
C ARG A 146 1.63 -21.22 -9.71
N ALA A 147 2.06 -22.47 -9.65
CA ALA A 147 1.53 -23.44 -8.67
C ALA A 147 1.88 -23.04 -7.23
N GLU A 148 3.12 -22.58 -6.99
CA GLU A 148 3.54 -22.04 -5.70
C GLU A 148 2.74 -20.80 -5.31
N LYS A 149 2.56 -19.86 -6.25
CA LYS A 149 1.75 -18.65 -6.02
C LYS A 149 0.30 -19.02 -5.68
N THR A 150 -0.28 -19.98 -6.38
CA THR A 150 -1.63 -20.52 -6.10
C THR A 150 -1.69 -21.15 -4.70
N SER A 151 -0.67 -21.91 -4.29
CA SER A 151 -0.59 -22.51 -2.94
C SER A 151 -0.55 -21.44 -1.83
N VAL A 152 0.24 -20.38 -2.01
CA VAL A 152 0.30 -19.26 -1.06
C VAL A 152 -1.02 -18.51 -1.00
N LEU A 153 -1.65 -18.23 -2.16
CA LEU A 153 -2.97 -17.59 -2.22
C LEU A 153 -4.05 -18.46 -1.58
N SER A 154 -4.04 -19.77 -1.79
CA SER A 154 -4.95 -20.70 -1.11
C SER A 154 -4.77 -20.65 0.42
N THR A 155 -3.53 -20.57 0.90
CA THR A 155 -3.24 -20.38 2.33
C THR A 155 -3.82 -19.07 2.86
N LEU A 156 -3.65 -17.97 2.12
CA LEU A 156 -4.20 -16.66 2.50
C LEU A 156 -5.74 -16.69 2.54
N ILE A 157 -6.39 -17.29 1.54
CA ILE A 157 -7.85 -17.44 1.47
C ILE A 157 -8.36 -18.24 2.67
N ASN A 158 -7.70 -19.34 3.03
CA ASN A 158 -8.13 -20.20 4.14
C ASN A 158 -7.91 -19.57 5.52
N LYS A 159 -7.01 -18.57 5.64
CA LYS A 159 -6.66 -17.92 6.92
C LYS A 159 -7.21 -16.51 7.08
N THR A 160 -8.00 -16.02 6.13
CA THR A 160 -8.58 -14.69 6.17
C THR A 160 -10.09 -14.77 5.95
N ASN A 161 -10.79 -13.65 6.13
CA ASN A 161 -12.12 -13.45 5.55
C ASN A 161 -12.03 -12.65 4.24
N ALA A 162 -13.15 -12.54 3.52
CA ALA A 162 -13.20 -11.85 2.22
C ALA A 162 -12.77 -10.36 2.30
N GLN A 163 -13.04 -9.68 3.42
CA GLN A 163 -12.69 -8.27 3.61
C GLN A 163 -11.18 -8.08 3.85
N GLU A 164 -10.53 -9.00 4.54
CA GLU A 164 -9.06 -9.05 4.69
C GLU A 164 -8.39 -9.42 3.36
N MET A 165 -8.92 -10.45 2.68
CA MET A 165 -8.38 -10.89 1.39
C MET A 165 -8.51 -9.81 0.30
N LYS A 166 -9.58 -8.99 0.34
CA LYS A 166 -9.69 -7.79 -0.50
C LYS A 166 -8.49 -6.86 -0.32
N TRP A 167 -8.09 -6.57 0.91
CA TRP A 167 -6.95 -5.70 1.18
C TRP A 167 -5.63 -6.34 0.77
N ILE A 168 -5.47 -7.65 0.98
CA ILE A 168 -4.30 -8.40 0.48
C ILE A 168 -4.19 -8.29 -1.05
N ILE A 169 -5.29 -8.44 -1.79
CA ILE A 169 -5.30 -8.27 -3.25
C ILE A 169 -4.88 -6.84 -3.63
N MET A 170 -5.38 -5.83 -2.93
CA MET A 170 -4.98 -4.43 -3.17
C MET A 170 -3.50 -4.16 -2.84
N ILE A 171 -2.95 -4.82 -1.82
CA ILE A 171 -1.52 -4.78 -1.47
C ILE A 171 -0.69 -5.44 -2.57
N ILE A 172 -1.09 -6.62 -3.06
CA ILE A 172 -0.41 -7.35 -4.15
C ILE A 172 -0.37 -6.49 -5.42
N LEU A 173 -1.50 -5.86 -5.76
CA LEU A 173 -1.60 -4.96 -6.92
C LEU A 173 -0.92 -3.60 -6.68
N LYS A 174 -0.45 -3.34 -5.45
CA LYS A 174 0.19 -2.09 -5.01
C LYS A 174 -0.70 -0.86 -5.22
N ASP A 175 -2.03 -1.01 -5.11
CA ASP A 175 -3.02 0.07 -5.26
C ASP A 175 -4.13 -0.04 -4.21
N LEU A 176 -3.96 0.65 -3.08
CA LEU A 176 -4.91 0.64 -1.96
C LEU A 176 -6.08 1.61 -2.12
N LYS A 177 -6.00 2.58 -3.04
CA LYS A 177 -7.05 3.60 -3.27
C LYS A 177 -7.56 4.28 -1.98
N LEU A 178 -6.67 4.57 -1.01
CA LEU A 178 -7.05 5.18 0.27
C LEU A 178 -7.42 6.66 0.16
N GLY A 179 -7.12 7.32 -0.98
CA GLY A 179 -7.40 8.73 -1.19
C GLY A 179 -6.61 9.65 -0.26
N VAL A 180 -5.37 9.26 0.05
CA VAL A 180 -4.33 10.05 0.72
C VAL A 180 -3.03 9.89 -0.05
N SER A 181 -2.24 10.95 -0.17
CA SER A 181 -0.95 10.88 -0.85
C SER A 181 0.12 10.25 0.06
N GLU A 182 1.14 9.65 -0.56
CA GLU A 182 2.34 9.18 0.14
C GLU A 182 2.97 10.29 0.99
N LYS A 183 3.08 11.50 0.45
CA LYS A 183 3.53 12.70 1.16
C LYS A 183 2.75 12.92 2.46
N SER A 184 1.43 12.78 2.41
CA SER A 184 0.58 12.93 3.61
C SER A 184 0.84 11.84 4.63
N ILE A 185 1.06 10.60 4.18
CA ILE A 185 1.42 9.48 5.05
C ILE A 185 2.80 9.71 5.66
N PHE A 186 3.80 10.14 4.89
CA PHE A 186 5.13 10.45 5.40
C PHE A 186 5.11 11.56 6.45
N HIS A 187 4.46 12.70 6.18
CA HIS A 187 4.36 13.78 7.16
C HIS A 187 3.63 13.37 8.45
N GLU A 188 2.66 12.47 8.30
CA GLU A 188 1.95 11.86 9.42
C GLU A 188 2.67 10.65 10.00
N PHE A 189 3.80 10.24 9.46
CA PHE A 189 4.71 9.31 10.13
C PHE A 189 5.75 10.12 10.90
N HIS A 190 6.51 10.93 10.17
CA HIS A 190 7.57 11.78 10.68
C HIS A 190 7.77 13.03 9.79
N PRO A 191 8.01 14.24 10.35
CA PRO A 191 8.24 15.46 9.57
C PRO A 191 9.35 15.33 8.49
N ASP A 192 10.42 14.62 8.82
CA ASP A 192 11.59 14.43 7.94
C ASP A 192 11.49 13.21 7.01
N ALA A 193 10.39 12.43 7.03
CA ALA A 193 10.31 11.17 6.30
C ALA A 193 10.31 11.33 4.78
N GLU A 194 9.63 12.35 4.26
CA GLU A 194 9.59 12.60 2.81
C GLU A 194 10.98 12.97 2.28
N ASP A 195 11.68 13.88 2.97
CA ASP A 195 13.01 14.32 2.56
C ASP A 195 14.03 13.17 2.60
N LEU A 196 14.02 12.38 3.68
CA LEU A 196 14.88 11.20 3.79
C LEU A 196 14.55 10.17 2.71
N PHE A 197 13.27 9.92 2.43
CA PHE A 197 12.87 9.01 1.35
C PHE A 197 13.30 9.53 -0.02
N ASN A 198 13.24 10.84 -0.28
CA ASN A 198 13.60 11.41 -1.58
C ASN A 198 15.09 11.21 -1.92
N VAL A 199 15.97 11.17 -0.92
CA VAL A 199 17.43 11.00 -1.13
C VAL A 199 17.91 9.55 -0.98
N THR A 200 17.07 8.64 -0.50
CA THR A 200 17.46 7.22 -0.29
C THR A 200 16.61 6.24 -1.09
N CYS A 201 15.36 6.62 -1.40
CA CYS A 201 14.30 5.77 -1.92
C CYS A 201 14.15 4.44 -1.15
N ASP A 202 14.44 4.45 0.16
CA ASP A 202 14.46 3.26 1.02
C ASP A 202 13.45 3.45 2.16
N LEU A 203 12.31 2.78 2.04
CA LEU A 203 11.24 2.85 3.03
C LEU A 203 11.64 2.22 4.37
N LYS A 204 12.47 1.17 4.35
CA LYS A 204 12.93 0.50 5.56
C LYS A 204 13.86 1.41 6.33
N LEU A 205 14.83 2.01 5.65
CA LEU A 205 15.76 2.99 6.23
C LEU A 205 15.01 4.17 6.86
N VAL A 206 13.97 4.68 6.19
CA VAL A 206 13.12 5.74 6.72
C VAL A 206 12.46 5.32 8.04
N CYS A 207 11.86 4.12 8.08
CA CYS A 207 11.21 3.59 9.28
C CYS A 207 12.19 3.32 10.42
N GLU A 208 13.38 2.83 10.11
CA GLU A 208 14.42 2.47 11.08
C GLU A 208 15.13 3.69 11.68
N ARG A 209 15.33 4.76 10.88
CA ARG A 209 15.98 5.99 11.34
C ARG A 209 15.03 6.93 12.09
N LEU A 210 13.79 7.03 11.63
CA LEU A 210 12.83 8.04 12.13
C LEU A 210 11.84 7.45 13.16
N ARG A 211 12.36 6.72 14.15
CA ARG A 211 11.55 6.03 15.16
C ARG A 211 10.84 7.00 16.12
N SER A 212 11.47 8.14 16.42
CA SER A 212 10.90 9.13 17.32
C SER A 212 10.45 10.35 16.54
N ARG A 213 9.13 10.56 16.44
CA ARG A 213 8.56 11.71 15.72
C ARG A 213 9.04 13.08 16.22
N GLY A 214 9.32 13.19 17.52
CA GLY A 214 9.76 14.45 18.14
C GLY A 214 11.21 14.80 17.82
N GLN A 215 12.01 13.83 17.37
CA GLN A 215 13.42 14.01 17.10
C GLN A 215 13.64 14.43 15.64
N ARG A 216 14.04 15.68 15.43
CA ARG A 216 14.40 16.14 14.09
C ARG A 216 15.79 15.64 13.70
N HIS A 217 15.93 15.18 12.47
CA HIS A 217 17.20 14.75 11.91
C HIS A 217 17.75 15.81 10.96
N LYS A 218 19.07 15.93 10.90
CA LYS A 218 19.70 16.77 9.87
C LYS A 218 19.31 16.23 8.50
N ARG A 219 18.99 17.14 7.58
CA ARG A 219 18.73 16.80 6.19
C ARG A 219 19.94 16.07 5.62
N GLN A 220 19.69 14.91 5.02
CA GLN A 220 20.73 14.11 4.38
C GLN A 220 20.90 14.56 2.93
N ASP A 221 22.14 14.67 2.48
CA ASP A 221 22.48 14.96 1.10
C ASP A 221 22.41 13.70 0.23
N ILE A 222 22.45 13.93 -1.09
CA ILE A 222 22.52 12.85 -2.08
C ILE A 222 23.88 12.16 -1.96
N GLU A 223 23.86 10.82 -1.90
CA GLU A 223 25.06 10.01 -1.83
C GLU A 223 25.25 9.24 -3.15
N VAL A 224 26.50 9.19 -3.62
CA VAL A 224 26.87 8.43 -4.83
C VAL A 224 26.54 6.95 -4.62
N GLY A 225 25.95 6.32 -5.65
CA GLY A 225 25.56 4.91 -5.61
C GLY A 225 24.21 4.64 -4.92
N LYS A 226 23.55 5.66 -4.37
CA LYS A 226 22.18 5.54 -3.82
C LYS A 226 21.14 6.09 -4.78
N ALA A 227 19.99 5.41 -4.81
CA ALA A 227 18.87 5.85 -5.62
C ALA A 227 18.22 7.10 -5.02
N VAL A 228 17.93 8.09 -5.87
CA VAL A 228 17.22 9.32 -5.50
C VAL A 228 15.95 9.47 -6.31
N ARG A 229 14.94 10.15 -5.73
CA ARG A 229 13.76 10.54 -6.48
C ARG A 229 14.15 11.66 -7.45
N PRO A 230 13.96 11.46 -8.78
CA PRO A 230 14.28 12.49 -9.75
C PRO A 230 13.34 13.69 -9.58
N GLN A 231 13.86 14.88 -9.84
CA GLN A 231 13.04 16.08 -9.95
C GLN A 231 12.11 15.94 -11.17
N LEU A 232 10.82 16.23 -10.97
CA LEU A 232 9.82 16.18 -12.04
C LEU A 232 9.52 17.58 -12.57
N ALA A 233 9.14 17.65 -13.85
CA ALA A 233 8.69 18.88 -14.47
C ALA A 233 7.18 19.07 -14.28
N MET A 234 6.76 20.29 -14.01
CA MET A 234 5.35 20.66 -13.95
C MET A 234 4.89 21.10 -15.34
N ARG A 235 3.76 20.56 -15.83
CA ARG A 235 3.15 21.07 -17.06
C ARG A 235 2.63 22.49 -16.83
N VAL A 236 2.95 23.36 -17.78
CA VAL A 236 2.48 24.75 -17.86
C VAL A 236 1.82 24.95 -19.22
N ALA A 237 0.80 25.81 -19.28
CA ALA A 237 0.02 26.01 -20.50
C ALA A 237 0.81 26.80 -21.56
N ASP A 238 1.57 27.81 -21.12
CA ASP A 238 2.33 28.73 -21.96
C ASP A 238 3.51 29.35 -21.20
N ALA A 239 4.32 30.12 -21.93
CA ALA A 239 5.51 30.80 -21.41
C ALA A 239 5.17 31.85 -20.33
N THR A 240 4.05 32.55 -20.46
CA THR A 240 3.61 33.58 -19.51
C THR A 240 3.29 32.96 -18.14
N ALA A 241 2.55 31.86 -18.13
CA ALA A 241 2.24 31.09 -16.93
C ALA A 241 3.51 30.50 -16.29
N ALA A 242 4.46 30.04 -17.10
CA ALA A 242 5.76 29.58 -16.62
C ALA A 242 6.53 30.71 -15.91
N TRP A 243 6.63 31.88 -16.55
CA TRP A 243 7.34 33.04 -16.03
C TRP A 243 6.73 33.54 -14.72
N LYS A 244 5.39 33.58 -14.64
CA LYS A 244 4.68 33.95 -13.41
C LYS A 244 4.98 33.01 -12.25
N LYS A 245 5.12 31.69 -12.49
CA LYS A 245 5.47 30.72 -11.43
C LYS A 245 6.91 30.89 -10.96
N VAL A 246 7.86 31.05 -11.89
CA VAL A 246 9.28 31.26 -11.57
C VAL A 246 9.48 32.54 -10.76
N LEU A 247 8.84 33.65 -11.17
CA LEU A 247 8.96 34.93 -10.48
C LEU A 247 8.14 35.01 -9.18
N GLY A 248 6.96 34.38 -9.14
CA GLY A 248 6.14 34.28 -7.93
C GLY A 248 6.87 33.55 -6.80
N GLN A 249 7.70 32.57 -7.14
CA GLN A 249 8.59 31.91 -6.18
C GLN A 249 9.77 32.81 -5.73
N ARG A 250 10.29 33.69 -6.58
CA ARG A 250 11.35 34.64 -6.19
C ARG A 250 10.90 35.69 -5.17
N ARG A 251 9.64 36.14 -5.20
CA ARG A 251 9.12 37.14 -4.23
C ARG A 251 8.97 36.61 -2.80
N LEU A 252 8.94 35.29 -2.58
CA LEU A 252 8.91 34.68 -1.24
C LEU A 252 10.31 34.55 -0.62
N ASN A 253 11.39 34.58 -1.42
CA ASN A 253 12.76 34.43 -0.93
C ASN A 253 13.49 35.77 -0.71
N TYR A 254 12.82 36.91 -0.90
CA TYR A 254 13.41 38.26 -0.75
C TYR A 254 12.79 39.08 0.40
N LEU A 255 11.87 38.52 1.18
CA LEU A 255 11.26 39.22 2.33
C LEU A 255 11.87 38.85 3.70
N ASP A 256 12.85 37.95 3.76
CA ASP A 256 13.58 37.65 5.02
C ASP A 256 14.89 38.46 5.19
N HIS A 257 15.14 39.47 4.35
CA HIS A 257 16.33 40.33 4.46
C HIS A 257 16.08 41.83 4.34
N ILE A 258 14.84 42.30 4.48
CA ILE A 258 14.58 43.74 4.62
C ILE A 258 13.55 43.94 5.74
N PHE A 259 14.11 44.18 6.93
CA PHE A 259 13.63 44.86 8.16
C PHE A 259 13.90 44.04 9.41
#